data_AF-R2PCL7-F1
#
_entry.id   AF-R2PCL7-F1
#
_cell.length_a   1.000
_cell.length_b   1.000
_cell.length_c   1.000
_cell.angle_alpha   90.00
_cell.angle_beta   90.00
_cell.angle_gamma   90.00
#
_symmetry.space_group_name_H-M   'P 1'
#
loop_
_entity.id
_entity.type
_entity.pdbx_description
1 polymer ?
#
loop_
_entity_poly.entity_id
_entity_poly.type
_entity_poly.pdbx_seq_one_letter_code
_entity_poly.pdbx_strand_id
1 'polypeptide(L)'
;MEQMEQLFLTEEFSNAIDNSIKDIPTLDSSIDYWLVRAQSGKFYTDFNINNYVGIGWNEISLADIESTNNSSEMLKPILKMKLNPQTLTDSQNTDEAPVDAETKETPQNDKTESQIGTWAGQLLRFVNNLKKNDVVVVPSEKSEFFLVGRITGDIYELTDDDLNKQELSKNYKKSDFKKRWPVDWWGYFRRNDADSALYKMIYSHATLTNINDYKPYINRAMFPYYIEDNKFHLTLQVTQPQDIDSIYLGQLIYQYSQMSTTIYPEDRVDAKVNIQSEGIFEIITPLVKHGLTIFAVLSVVLALPYGGKLKFFGQSLDIPGIISGHRKSKEKKLKADEKQLEIIRQAMNLARELKVPISQLGVKLPKDLIKILDEQLEEEFSNQSENSEIEDNSIEE
;
A
#
# COMPACT_ATOMS: atom_id res chain seq x y z
N MET A 1 -2.86 -19.43 -30.53
CA MET A 1 -3.12 -18.01 -30.84
C MET A 1 -4.62 -17.76 -30.94
N GLU A 2 -5.30 -18.22 -31.98
CA GLU A 2 -6.75 -17.97 -32.17
C GLU A 2 -7.63 -18.44 -30.99
N GLN A 3 -7.33 -19.58 -30.38
CA GLN A 3 -8.04 -20.04 -29.16
C GLN A 3 -7.88 -19.10 -27.96
N MET A 4 -6.73 -18.40 -27.85
CA MET A 4 -6.51 -17.42 -26.78
C MET A 4 -7.20 -16.10 -27.09
N GLU A 5 -7.25 -15.71 -28.35
CA GLU A 5 -8.03 -14.54 -28.77
C GLU A 5 -9.52 -14.76 -28.46
N GLN A 6 -10.04 -15.96 -28.72
CA GLN A 6 -11.43 -16.32 -28.41
C GLN A 6 -11.73 -16.36 -26.91
N LEU A 7 -10.74 -16.66 -26.05
CA LEU A 7 -10.92 -16.69 -24.58
C LEU A 7 -11.51 -15.37 -24.07
N PHE A 8 -10.99 -14.23 -24.53
CA PHE A 8 -11.42 -12.89 -24.11
C PHE A 8 -12.85 -12.53 -24.55
N LEU A 9 -13.46 -13.33 -25.44
CA LEU A 9 -14.84 -13.17 -25.91
C LEU A 9 -15.81 -14.16 -25.26
N THR A 10 -15.35 -14.96 -24.30
CA THR A 10 -16.19 -15.94 -23.61
C THR A 10 -16.95 -15.33 -22.44
N GLU A 11 -18.13 -15.88 -22.13
CA GLU A 11 -18.84 -15.58 -20.88
C GLU A 11 -18.01 -15.96 -19.64
N GLU A 12 -17.19 -17.01 -19.74
CA GLU A 12 -16.28 -17.43 -18.68
C GLU A 12 -15.30 -16.31 -18.31
N PHE A 13 -14.66 -15.70 -19.31
CA PHE A 13 -13.78 -14.56 -19.10
C PHE A 13 -14.52 -13.36 -18.50
N SER A 14 -15.69 -13.00 -19.04
CA SER A 14 -16.51 -11.90 -18.50
C SER A 14 -16.87 -12.12 -17.02
N ASN A 15 -17.27 -13.34 -16.66
CA ASN A 15 -17.60 -13.68 -15.28
C ASN A 15 -16.37 -13.65 -14.38
N ALA A 16 -15.21 -14.07 -14.88
CA ALA A 16 -13.95 -13.98 -14.13
C ALA A 16 -13.58 -12.52 -13.84
N ILE A 17 -13.71 -11.61 -14.82
CA ILE A 17 -13.47 -10.18 -14.61
C ILE A 17 -14.42 -9.61 -13.54
N ASP A 18 -15.71 -9.94 -13.62
CA ASP A 18 -16.72 -9.41 -12.68
C ASP A 18 -16.52 -9.92 -11.25
N ASN A 19 -16.12 -11.18 -11.09
CA ASN A 19 -15.82 -11.74 -9.77
C ASN A 19 -14.53 -11.18 -9.19
N SER A 20 -13.51 -10.93 -10.03
CA SER A 20 -12.21 -10.38 -9.61
C SER A 20 -12.32 -9.04 -8.89
N ILE A 21 -13.33 -8.22 -9.23
CA ILE A 21 -13.55 -6.90 -8.61
C ILE A 21 -13.69 -7.01 -7.08
N LYS A 22 -14.28 -8.11 -6.58
CA LYS A 22 -14.52 -8.32 -5.13
C LYS A 22 -13.24 -8.54 -4.34
N ASP A 23 -12.20 -9.02 -5.01
CA ASP A 23 -10.91 -9.37 -4.40
C ASP A 23 -9.88 -8.23 -4.48
N ILE A 24 -10.28 -7.07 -5.04
CA ILE A 24 -9.41 -5.90 -5.18
C ILE A 24 -9.68 -4.90 -4.05
N PRO A 25 -8.64 -4.39 -3.37
CA PRO A 25 -8.80 -3.32 -2.39
C PRO A 25 -9.55 -2.13 -2.99
N THR A 26 -10.69 -1.79 -2.38
CA THR A 26 -11.48 -0.62 -2.76
C THR A 26 -11.27 0.47 -1.71
N LEU A 27 -10.75 1.61 -2.18
CA LEU A 27 -10.44 2.78 -1.39
C LEU A 27 -11.47 3.87 -1.69
N ASP A 28 -11.90 4.56 -0.64
CA ASP A 28 -12.82 5.69 -0.72
C ASP A 28 -12.02 6.98 -0.55
N SER A 29 -12.02 7.82 -1.57
CA SER A 29 -11.25 9.07 -1.61
C SER A 29 -11.65 10.06 -0.51
N SER A 30 -12.89 9.94 0.01
CA SER A 30 -13.43 10.80 1.07
C SER A 30 -12.90 10.45 2.47
N ILE A 31 -12.31 9.27 2.66
CA ILE A 31 -11.80 8.78 3.95
C ILE A 31 -10.52 9.50 4.34
N ASP A 32 -10.43 10.01 5.58
CA ASP A 32 -9.26 10.77 6.02
C ASP A 32 -8.08 9.87 6.40
N TYR A 33 -6.86 10.36 6.15
CA TYR A 33 -5.61 9.69 6.50
C TYR A 33 -4.89 10.46 7.61
N TRP A 34 -4.40 9.74 8.61
CA TRP A 34 -3.80 10.32 9.80
C TRP A 34 -2.46 9.67 10.14
N LEU A 35 -1.43 10.47 10.36
CA LEU A 35 -0.19 9.99 10.97
C LEU A 35 -0.34 10.00 12.49
N VAL A 36 -0.17 8.84 13.12
CA VAL A 36 -0.18 8.68 14.59
C VAL A 36 1.21 8.26 15.07
N ARG A 37 1.87 9.10 15.87
CA ARG A 37 3.22 8.81 16.37
C ARG A 37 3.19 7.88 17.58
N ALA A 38 3.93 6.79 17.50
CA ALA A 38 4.11 5.82 18.58
C ALA A 38 5.29 6.16 19.52
N GLN A 39 5.40 7.41 19.97
CA GLN A 39 6.52 7.93 20.80
C GLN A 39 7.91 7.58 20.21
N SER A 40 8.24 8.16 19.06
CA SER A 40 9.46 7.86 18.29
C SER A 40 9.59 6.38 17.87
N GLY A 41 8.46 5.69 17.71
CA GLY A 41 8.40 4.29 17.26
C GLY A 41 8.44 3.26 18.39
N LYS A 42 8.65 3.70 19.64
CA LYS A 42 8.69 2.87 20.84
C LYS A 42 7.49 1.95 21.04
N PHE A 43 6.28 2.41 20.66
CA PHE A 43 5.04 1.63 20.79
C PHE A 43 4.55 1.02 19.47
N TYR A 44 5.35 1.11 18.39
CA TYR A 44 4.99 0.61 17.05
C TYR A 44 4.56 -0.86 17.10
N THR A 45 5.37 -1.71 17.72
CA THR A 45 5.12 -3.15 17.82
C THR A 45 3.89 -3.46 18.67
N ASP A 46 3.64 -2.68 19.73
CA ASP A 46 2.48 -2.85 20.58
C ASP A 46 1.18 -2.50 19.86
N PHE A 47 1.17 -1.38 19.14
CA PHE A 47 0.05 -0.95 18.31
C PHE A 47 -0.29 -1.99 17.24
N ASN A 48 0.73 -2.54 16.57
CA ASN A 48 0.56 -3.59 15.58
C ASN A 48 -0.05 -4.86 16.18
N ILE A 49 0.61 -5.46 17.17
CA ILE A 49 0.23 -6.77 17.74
C ILE A 49 -1.15 -6.72 18.40
N ASN A 50 -1.48 -5.60 19.04
CA ASN A 50 -2.72 -5.47 19.80
C ASN A 50 -3.81 -4.67 19.06
N ASN A 51 -3.63 -4.39 17.76
CA ASN A 51 -4.66 -3.83 16.88
C ASN A 51 -5.27 -2.52 17.39
N TYR A 52 -4.42 -1.56 17.77
CA TYR A 52 -4.90 -0.25 18.20
C TYR A 52 -3.89 0.86 17.93
N VAL A 53 -4.36 2.10 17.94
CA VAL A 53 -3.52 3.28 18.15
C VAL A 53 -3.97 4.02 19.40
N GLY A 54 -3.02 4.56 20.15
CA GLY A 54 -3.31 5.28 21.40
C GLY A 54 -2.65 6.65 21.48
N ILE A 55 -3.13 7.46 22.41
CA ILE A 55 -2.54 8.75 22.77
C ILE A 55 -2.34 8.87 24.29
N GLY A 56 -1.29 9.58 24.71
CA GLY A 56 -0.96 9.79 26.12
C GLY A 56 -1.86 10.78 26.87
N TRP A 57 -1.29 11.47 27.87
CA TRP A 57 -2.01 12.34 28.82
C TRP A 57 -3.14 11.56 29.51
N ASN A 58 -2.77 10.49 30.20
CA ASN A 58 -3.70 9.56 30.84
C ASN A 58 -4.49 10.18 32.00
N GLU A 59 -4.01 11.31 32.53
CA GLU A 59 -4.67 12.12 33.55
C GLU A 59 -5.93 12.82 33.00
N ILE A 60 -6.00 12.96 31.67
CA ILE A 60 -7.14 13.55 30.96
C ILE A 60 -7.98 12.41 30.40
N SER A 61 -9.15 12.21 31.00
CA SER A 61 -10.11 11.17 30.57
C SER A 61 -10.83 11.53 29.28
N LEU A 62 -11.48 10.57 28.63
CA LEU A 62 -12.39 10.87 27.52
C LEU A 62 -13.52 11.80 27.94
N ALA A 63 -14.10 11.56 29.12
CA ALA A 63 -15.18 12.39 29.65
C ALA A 63 -14.75 13.87 29.83
N ASP A 64 -13.51 14.11 30.26
CA ASP A 64 -12.97 15.47 30.34
C ASP A 64 -12.99 16.15 28.97
N ILE A 65 -12.55 15.44 27.92
CA ILE A 65 -12.45 15.98 26.56
C ILE A 65 -13.85 16.21 25.97
N GLU A 66 -14.76 15.24 26.10
CA GLU A 66 -16.14 15.31 25.62
C GLU A 66 -16.90 16.46 26.27
N SER A 67 -16.67 16.73 27.57
CA SER A 67 -17.31 17.84 28.28
C SER A 67 -16.98 19.23 27.71
N THR A 68 -15.92 19.34 26.90
CA THR A 68 -15.48 20.60 26.29
C THR A 68 -16.13 20.90 24.95
N ASN A 69 -17.02 20.03 24.45
CA ASN A 69 -17.73 20.22 23.17
C ASN A 69 -16.80 20.70 22.03
N ASN A 70 -15.67 20.01 21.88
CA ASN A 70 -14.61 20.30 20.91
C ASN A 70 -13.93 21.69 21.04
N SER A 71 -13.93 22.31 22.23
CA SER A 71 -13.34 23.64 22.46
C SER A 71 -11.99 23.57 23.15
N SER A 72 -10.93 24.00 22.43
CA SER A 72 -9.58 24.10 22.98
C SER A 72 -9.52 25.05 24.19
N GLU A 73 -10.24 26.17 24.16
CA GLU A 73 -10.28 27.12 25.27
C GLU A 73 -10.90 26.54 26.54
N MET A 74 -11.83 25.59 26.41
CA MET A 74 -12.43 24.90 27.56
C MET A 74 -11.56 23.72 28.04
N LEU A 75 -10.76 23.12 27.16
CA LEU A 75 -9.86 22.02 27.54
C LEU A 75 -8.56 22.51 28.21
N LYS A 76 -8.02 23.66 27.80
CA LYS A 76 -6.78 24.23 28.38
C LYS A 76 -6.81 24.35 29.92
N PRO A 77 -7.88 24.86 30.58
CA PRO A 77 -7.96 24.91 32.04
C PRO A 77 -7.91 23.52 32.69
N ILE A 78 -8.59 22.52 32.11
CA ILE A 78 -8.60 21.14 32.61
C ILE A 78 -7.18 20.56 32.54
N LEU A 79 -6.49 20.78 31.42
CA LEU A 79 -5.09 20.37 31.24
C LEU A 79 -4.18 21.02 32.29
N LYS A 80 -4.29 22.33 32.51
CA LYS A 80 -3.51 23.06 33.53
C LYS A 80 -3.72 22.48 34.93
N MET A 81 -4.96 22.13 35.27
CA MET A 81 -5.31 21.59 36.57
C MET A 81 -4.81 20.15 36.77
N LYS A 82 -4.95 19.28 35.77
CA LYS A 82 -4.66 17.84 35.91
C LYS A 82 -3.22 17.46 35.60
N LEU A 83 -2.49 18.22 34.79
CA LEU A 83 -1.12 17.89 34.36
C LEU A 83 0.00 18.59 35.14
N ASN A 84 -0.34 19.32 36.21
CA ASN A 84 0.53 20.03 37.17
C ASN A 84 1.94 20.44 36.61
N PRO A 85 2.16 21.72 36.22
CA PRO A 85 3.35 22.14 35.46
C PRO A 85 4.74 21.90 36.10
N GLN A 86 4.83 21.52 37.37
CA GLN A 86 6.12 21.29 38.05
C GLN A 86 6.78 19.93 37.75
N THR A 87 6.11 19.00 37.07
CA THR A 87 6.68 17.68 36.74
C THR A 87 7.22 17.56 35.30
N LEU A 88 7.23 18.65 34.52
CA LEU A 88 7.50 18.63 33.09
C LEU A 88 8.97 18.90 32.69
N THR A 89 9.89 19.12 33.63
CA THR A 89 11.32 19.35 33.30
C THR A 89 12.12 18.08 33.05
N ASP A 90 11.61 16.90 33.39
CA ASP A 90 12.51 15.74 33.54
C ASP A 90 12.29 14.61 32.51
N SER A 91 11.49 14.80 31.45
CA SER A 91 11.23 13.70 30.49
C SER A 91 11.41 13.99 29.00
N GLN A 92 12.00 15.11 28.58
CA GLN A 92 12.43 15.30 27.19
C GLN A 92 13.73 16.15 27.12
N ASN A 93 14.82 15.50 26.69
CA ASN A 93 16.12 16.02 26.20
C ASN A 93 17.25 16.26 27.23
N THR A 94 18.30 15.42 27.13
CA THR A 94 19.71 15.85 27.22
C THR A 94 20.58 14.94 26.36
N ASP A 95 20.85 15.36 25.11
CA ASP A 95 22.20 15.23 24.54
C ASP A 95 22.87 16.59 24.74
N GLU A 96 24.02 16.59 25.39
CA GLU A 96 24.78 17.74 25.86
C GLU A 96 25.65 18.40 24.77
N ALA A 97 25.77 19.73 24.82
CA ALA A 97 26.95 20.52 24.43
C ALA A 97 26.74 22.00 24.86
N PRO A 98 27.81 22.77 25.16
CA PRO A 98 27.97 23.36 26.49
C PRO A 98 27.58 24.83 26.66
N VAL A 99 27.30 25.09 27.95
CA VAL A 99 27.35 26.31 28.76
C VAL A 99 28.14 27.48 28.17
N ASP A 100 27.43 28.59 27.94
CA ASP A 100 27.96 29.93 28.17
C ASP A 100 26.95 30.72 29.02
N ALA A 101 27.43 31.18 30.18
CA ALA A 101 26.68 31.96 31.15
C ALA A 101 26.67 33.44 30.73
N GLU A 102 25.50 34.06 30.70
CA GLU A 102 25.25 35.42 31.24
C GLU A 102 23.78 35.83 31.07
N THR A 103 23.12 36.01 32.21
CA THR A 103 21.90 36.78 32.53
C THR A 103 21.09 37.41 31.39
N LYS A 104 19.88 36.87 31.15
CA LYS A 104 18.68 37.64 30.78
C LYS A 104 17.42 37.02 31.37
N GLU A 105 16.76 37.74 32.26
CA GLU A 105 15.36 37.49 32.64
C GLU A 105 14.50 37.43 31.36
N THR A 106 13.95 36.26 31.01
CA THR A 106 13.04 36.05 29.87
C THR A 106 12.11 34.84 30.12
N PRO A 107 10.97 34.70 29.40
CA PRO A 107 9.63 34.43 29.93
C PRO A 107 9.30 32.93 30.09
N GLN A 108 9.10 32.47 31.33
CA GLN A 108 8.70 31.07 31.60
C GLN A 108 7.22 30.80 31.28
N ASN A 109 6.36 31.84 31.23
CA ASN A 109 4.91 31.68 31.15
C ASN A 109 4.40 31.38 29.72
N ASP A 110 5.01 31.98 28.69
CA ASP A 110 4.52 31.87 27.30
C ASP A 110 4.75 30.49 26.66
N LYS A 111 5.86 29.82 27.02
CA LYS A 111 6.17 28.47 26.49
C LYS A 111 5.18 27.42 27.02
N THR A 112 4.75 27.56 28.26
CA THR A 112 3.80 26.64 28.91
C THR A 112 2.41 26.77 28.29
N GLU A 113 1.94 27.99 28.01
CA GLU A 113 0.63 28.20 27.35
C GLU A 113 0.59 27.62 25.93
N SER A 114 1.66 27.82 25.15
CA SER A 114 1.77 27.27 23.80
C SER A 114 1.80 25.74 23.78
N GLN A 115 2.49 25.11 24.74
CA GLN A 115 2.51 23.65 24.91
C GLN A 115 1.13 23.10 25.27
N ILE A 116 0.43 23.72 26.23
CA ILE A 116 -0.93 23.31 26.63
C ILE A 116 -1.90 23.45 25.45
N GLY A 117 -1.82 24.54 24.68
CA GLY A 117 -2.62 24.70 23.47
C GLY A 117 -2.34 23.61 22.43
N THR A 118 -1.09 23.21 22.28
CA THR A 118 -0.69 22.10 21.40
C THR A 118 -1.28 20.76 21.88
N TRP A 119 -1.20 20.45 23.17
CA TRP A 119 -1.77 19.24 23.74
C TRP A 119 -3.29 19.21 23.62
N ALA A 120 -3.96 20.33 23.93
CA ALA A 120 -5.40 20.47 23.76
C ALA A 120 -5.80 20.16 22.31
N GLY A 121 -5.12 20.78 21.34
CA GLY A 121 -5.38 20.55 19.92
C GLY A 121 -5.15 19.09 19.50
N GLN A 122 -4.13 18.43 20.02
CA GLN A 122 -3.85 17.02 19.71
C GLN A 122 -4.90 16.07 20.30
N LEU A 123 -5.28 16.27 21.57
CA LEU A 123 -6.32 15.48 22.23
C LEU A 123 -7.67 15.64 21.56
N LEU A 124 -8.06 16.88 21.24
CA LEU A 124 -9.31 17.15 20.52
C LEU A 124 -9.34 16.49 19.15
N ARG A 125 -8.25 16.59 18.36
CA ARG A 125 -8.19 15.90 17.07
C ARG A 125 -8.25 14.37 17.22
N PHE A 126 -7.56 13.81 18.21
CA PHE A 126 -7.54 12.37 18.41
C PHE A 126 -8.91 11.83 18.84
N VAL A 127 -9.66 12.55 19.68
CA VAL A 127 -10.96 12.08 20.18
C VAL A 127 -12.10 12.45 19.23
N ASN A 128 -12.10 13.65 18.64
CA ASN A 128 -13.25 14.18 17.92
C ASN A 128 -13.11 14.20 16.39
N ASN A 129 -11.88 14.16 15.85
CA ASN A 129 -11.68 14.24 14.39
C ASN A 129 -11.39 12.88 13.76
N LEU A 130 -10.68 11.98 14.45
CA LEU A 130 -10.60 10.58 14.05
C LEU A 130 -11.99 9.95 14.11
N LYS A 131 -12.31 9.13 13.11
CA LYS A 131 -13.59 8.42 13.02
C LYS A 131 -13.41 7.03 12.44
N LYS A 132 -14.42 6.20 12.61
CA LYS A 132 -14.49 4.88 11.96
C LYS A 132 -14.25 5.00 10.45
N ASN A 133 -13.55 4.02 9.90
CA ASN A 133 -13.06 3.92 8.53
C ASN A 133 -11.88 4.83 8.16
N ASP A 134 -11.50 5.81 8.98
CA ASP A 134 -10.26 6.56 8.73
C ASP A 134 -9.04 5.64 8.69
N VAL A 135 -8.05 6.02 7.89
CA VAL A 135 -6.79 5.30 7.77
C VAL A 135 -5.76 5.94 8.68
N VAL A 136 -5.09 5.12 9.48
CA VAL A 136 -4.00 5.54 10.35
C VAL A 136 -2.68 4.98 9.84
N VAL A 137 -1.66 5.83 9.90
CA VAL A 137 -0.28 5.50 9.55
C VAL A 137 0.60 5.67 10.78
N VAL A 138 1.33 4.63 11.16
CA VAL A 138 2.21 4.65 12.34
C VAL A 138 3.65 4.43 11.91
N PRO A 139 4.56 5.41 12.08
CA PRO A 139 5.96 5.23 11.78
C PRO A 139 6.67 4.42 12.86
N SER A 140 7.56 3.52 12.44
CA SER A 140 8.49 2.82 13.33
C SER A 140 9.59 3.75 13.83
N GLU A 141 10.49 3.20 14.66
CA GLU A 141 11.70 3.90 15.04
C GLU A 141 12.49 4.34 13.79
N LYS A 142 13.04 5.56 13.84
CA LYS A 142 13.71 6.24 12.71
C LYS A 142 12.86 6.35 11.43
N SER A 143 11.56 6.07 11.51
CA SER A 143 10.62 6.06 10.39
C SER A 143 11.11 5.19 9.24
N GLU A 144 11.64 4.01 9.56
CA GLU A 144 12.08 3.01 8.58
C GLU A 144 10.89 2.29 7.94
N PHE A 145 9.88 1.96 8.74
CA PHE A 145 8.63 1.31 8.33
C PHE A 145 7.42 2.17 8.71
N PHE A 146 6.34 2.04 7.95
CA PHE A 146 5.07 2.70 8.21
C PHE A 146 3.96 1.65 8.20
N LEU A 147 3.36 1.39 9.36
CA LEU A 147 2.13 0.58 9.43
C LEU A 147 0.99 1.40 8.85
N VAL A 148 0.09 0.73 8.14
CA VAL A 148 -1.13 1.33 7.61
C VAL A 148 -2.29 0.45 8.01
N GLY A 149 -3.32 1.03 8.60
CA GLY A 149 -4.51 0.31 9.05
C GLY A 149 -5.74 1.19 9.09
N ARG A 150 -6.90 0.55 9.20
CA ARG A 150 -8.20 1.20 9.21
C ARG A 150 -8.81 1.16 10.60
N ILE A 151 -9.38 2.28 11.05
CA ILE A 151 -10.16 2.33 12.30
C ILE A 151 -11.46 1.55 12.13
N THR A 152 -11.73 0.60 13.03
CA THR A 152 -12.86 -0.34 12.89
C THR A 152 -14.06 -0.07 13.80
N GLY A 153 -13.86 0.68 14.88
CA GLY A 153 -14.86 0.92 15.92
C GLY A 153 -14.68 2.26 16.59
N ASP A 154 -15.41 2.46 17.69
CA ASP A 154 -15.38 3.69 18.46
C ASP A 154 -14.15 3.76 19.38
N ILE A 155 -13.78 4.98 19.76
CA ILE A 155 -12.74 5.21 20.76
C ILE A 155 -13.15 4.60 22.11
N TYR A 156 -12.19 4.04 22.82
CA TYR A 156 -12.39 3.52 24.17
C TYR A 156 -11.27 3.97 25.10
N GLU A 157 -11.53 3.90 26.40
CA GLU A 157 -10.59 4.23 27.46
C GLU A 157 -10.41 3.07 28.42
N LEU A 158 -9.17 2.64 28.62
CA LEU A 158 -8.82 1.58 29.56
C LEU A 158 -8.68 2.11 30.99
N THR A 159 -9.05 1.28 31.97
CA THR A 159 -8.75 1.52 33.38
C THR A 159 -7.31 1.12 33.72
N ASP A 160 -6.80 1.55 34.88
CA ASP A 160 -5.48 1.09 35.37
C ASP A 160 -5.44 -0.43 35.57
N ASP A 161 -6.54 -1.03 36.01
CA ASP A 161 -6.64 -2.48 36.15
C ASP A 161 -6.54 -3.19 34.79
N ASP A 162 -7.12 -2.62 33.73
CA ASP A 162 -7.03 -3.20 32.39
C ASP A 162 -5.61 -3.13 31.83
N LEU A 163 -4.88 -2.03 32.10
CA LEU A 163 -3.46 -1.92 31.75
C LEU A 163 -2.62 -2.93 32.51
N ASN A 164 -2.89 -3.13 33.81
CA ASN A 164 -2.14 -4.08 34.65
C ASN A 164 -2.39 -5.55 34.29
N LYS A 165 -3.58 -5.88 33.78
CA LYS A 165 -3.92 -7.24 33.30
C LYS A 165 -3.22 -7.60 31.98
N GLN A 166 -2.74 -6.63 31.21
CA GLN A 166 -1.97 -6.92 30.00
C GLN A 166 -0.60 -7.46 30.40
N GLU A 167 -0.39 -8.77 30.28
CA GLU A 167 0.89 -9.42 30.62
C GLU A 167 2.07 -8.66 30.00
N LEU A 168 3.13 -8.43 30.79
CA LEU A 168 4.37 -7.83 30.31
C LEU A 168 5.00 -8.76 29.27
N SER A 169 4.80 -8.46 27.99
CA SER A 169 5.49 -9.11 26.89
C SER A 169 6.98 -8.84 27.01
N LYS A 170 7.80 -9.89 27.16
CA LYS A 170 9.27 -9.73 27.26
C LYS A 170 9.92 -9.17 25.99
N ASN A 171 9.22 -9.20 24.85
CA ASN A 171 9.80 -8.99 23.52
C ASN A 171 9.52 -7.61 22.90
N TYR A 172 8.66 -6.79 23.51
CA TYR A 172 8.41 -5.42 23.05
C TYR A 172 7.82 -4.55 24.16
N LYS A 173 7.94 -3.23 24.01
CA LYS A 173 7.44 -2.26 24.99
C LYS A 173 5.95 -1.96 24.76
N LYS A 174 5.11 -2.31 25.75
CA LYS A 174 3.70 -1.93 25.76
C LYS A 174 3.51 -0.45 26.09
N SER A 175 2.51 0.16 25.47
CA SER A 175 2.07 1.51 25.79
C SER A 175 1.14 1.50 26.99
N ASP A 176 1.32 2.49 27.85
CA ASP A 176 0.45 2.82 28.97
C ASP A 176 -0.74 3.69 28.54
N PHE A 177 -0.88 4.03 27.26
CA PHE A 177 -1.95 4.91 26.78
C PHE A 177 -3.32 4.29 27.03
N LYS A 178 -4.18 5.03 27.74
CA LYS A 178 -5.54 4.60 28.09
C LYS A 178 -6.54 4.80 26.95
N LYS A 179 -6.45 5.94 26.25
CA LYS A 179 -7.34 6.33 25.14
C LYS A 179 -6.88 5.68 23.85
N ARG A 180 -7.73 4.83 23.25
CA ARG A 180 -7.36 3.98 22.12
C ARG A 180 -8.45 3.92 21.05
N TRP A 181 -8.03 3.91 19.79
CA TRP A 181 -8.87 3.52 18.66
C TRP A 181 -8.51 2.09 18.23
N PRO A 182 -9.50 1.20 18.02
CA PRO A 182 -9.24 -0.13 17.47
C PRO A 182 -8.92 -0.04 15.97
N VAL A 183 -7.92 -0.79 15.52
CA VAL A 183 -7.38 -0.71 14.16
C VAL A 183 -7.24 -2.11 13.56
N ASP A 184 -7.64 -2.24 12.31
CA ASP A 184 -7.38 -3.39 11.45
C ASP A 184 -6.20 -3.06 10.54
N TRP A 185 -5.04 -3.67 10.79
CA TRP A 185 -3.80 -3.38 10.07
C TRP A 185 -3.77 -4.07 8.70
N TRP A 186 -3.64 -3.27 7.64
CA TRP A 186 -3.51 -3.77 6.26
C TRP A 186 -2.09 -4.25 5.94
N GLY A 187 -1.10 -3.71 6.63
CA GLY A 187 0.30 -4.06 6.47
C GLY A 187 1.21 -2.89 6.74
N TYR A 188 2.38 -2.89 6.10
CA TYR A 188 3.34 -1.81 6.19
C TYR A 188 4.09 -1.62 4.86
N PHE A 189 4.64 -0.43 4.68
CA PHE A 189 5.62 -0.15 3.63
C PHE A 189 6.93 0.38 4.24
N ARG A 190 8.04 0.20 3.52
CA ARG A 190 9.35 0.76 3.91
C ARG A 190 9.48 2.17 3.37
N ARG A 191 10.19 3.03 4.11
CA ARG A 191 10.49 4.39 3.65
C ARG A 191 11.17 4.40 2.28
N ASN A 192 12.15 3.51 2.09
CA ASN A 192 12.97 3.48 0.87
C ASN A 192 12.22 2.95 -0.35
N ASP A 193 11.12 2.24 -0.16
CA ASP A 193 10.32 1.66 -1.24
C ASP A 193 9.18 2.61 -1.67
N ALA A 194 9.06 3.76 -0.99
CA ALA A 194 7.94 4.67 -1.12
C ALA A 194 8.37 5.99 -1.77
N ASP A 195 7.40 6.72 -2.32
CA ASP A 195 7.64 7.98 -3.01
C ASP A 195 8.30 9.02 -2.08
N SER A 196 9.35 9.70 -2.56
CA SER A 196 10.09 10.71 -1.79
C SER A 196 9.22 11.87 -1.30
N ALA A 197 8.06 12.11 -1.93
CA ALA A 197 7.04 13.03 -1.44
C ALA A 197 6.62 12.73 0.01
N LEU A 198 6.59 11.45 0.41
CA LEU A 198 6.26 11.02 1.77
C LEU A 198 7.28 11.43 2.81
N TYR A 199 8.51 11.78 2.44
CA TYR A 199 9.54 12.13 3.41
C TYR A 199 9.17 13.40 4.18
N LYS A 200 8.42 14.31 3.57
CA LYS A 200 7.96 15.54 4.24
C LYS A 200 7.00 15.26 5.40
N MET A 201 6.20 14.21 5.30
CA MET A 201 5.29 13.77 6.37
C MET A 201 6.06 13.44 7.67
N ILE A 202 7.28 12.90 7.54
CA ILE A 202 8.14 12.47 8.66
C ILE A 202 8.58 13.65 9.53
N TYR A 203 8.67 14.86 8.99
CA TYR A 203 9.10 16.04 9.76
C TYR A 203 7.98 16.62 10.65
N SER A 204 6.75 16.15 10.53
CA SER A 204 5.66 16.61 11.39
C SER A 204 5.84 16.06 12.81
N HIS A 205 6.43 16.83 13.72
CA HIS A 205 6.69 16.38 15.11
C HIS A 205 5.44 16.24 15.99
N ALA A 206 4.24 16.58 15.48
CA ALA A 206 3.00 16.42 16.22
C ALA A 206 2.64 14.94 16.43
N THR A 207 1.97 14.63 17.54
CA THR A 207 1.53 13.26 17.87
C THR A 207 0.50 12.73 16.86
N LEU A 208 -0.33 13.63 16.34
CA LEU A 208 -1.38 13.35 15.37
C LEU A 208 -1.43 14.44 14.30
N THR A 209 -1.34 14.02 13.04
CA THR A 209 -1.31 14.91 11.86
C THR A 209 -2.21 14.37 10.77
N ASN A 210 -3.06 15.22 10.19
CA ASN A 210 -3.78 14.86 8.97
C ASN A 210 -2.80 14.82 7.80
N ILE A 211 -2.85 13.75 7.02
CA ILE A 211 -1.90 13.47 5.93
C ILE A 211 -2.64 13.19 4.62
N ASN A 212 -3.79 13.84 4.42
CA ASN A 212 -4.62 13.65 3.23
C ASN A 212 -3.86 13.96 1.93
N ASP A 213 -2.98 14.96 1.94
CA ASP A 213 -2.12 15.30 0.80
C ASP A 213 -1.20 14.14 0.38
N TYR A 214 -0.97 13.18 1.28
CA TYR A 214 -0.12 12.03 1.07
C TYR A 214 -0.88 10.76 0.65
N LYS A 215 -2.23 10.78 0.62
CA LYS A 215 -3.09 9.62 0.26
C LYS A 215 -2.62 8.87 -0.99
N PRO A 216 -2.42 9.54 -2.16
CA PRO A 216 -2.07 8.80 -3.38
C PRO A 216 -0.71 8.13 -3.31
N TYR A 217 0.18 8.63 -2.45
CA TYR A 217 1.52 8.08 -2.26
C TYR A 217 1.49 6.87 -1.32
N ILE A 218 0.66 6.93 -0.27
CA ILE A 218 0.44 5.83 0.67
C ILE A 218 -0.26 4.66 -0.03
N ASN A 219 -1.31 4.95 -0.81
CA ASN A 219 -2.06 3.93 -1.56
C ASN A 219 -1.15 3.16 -2.51
N ARG A 220 -0.32 3.86 -3.29
CA ARG A 220 0.67 3.26 -4.19
C ARG A 220 1.74 2.44 -3.46
N ALA A 221 2.17 2.88 -2.29
CA ALA A 221 3.16 2.14 -1.49
C ALA A 221 2.57 0.87 -0.86
N MET A 222 1.27 0.87 -0.56
CA MET A 222 0.57 -0.25 0.08
C MET A 222 0.03 -1.28 -0.92
N PHE A 223 -0.47 -0.83 -2.07
CA PHE A 223 -1.26 -1.66 -2.96
C PHE A 223 -0.67 -1.68 -4.38
N PRO A 224 -0.29 -2.86 -4.90
CA PRO A 224 0.13 -3.00 -6.30
C PRO A 224 -1.02 -2.77 -7.28
N TYR A 225 -2.26 -2.92 -6.82
CA TYR A 225 -3.48 -2.60 -7.57
C TYR A 225 -4.60 -2.23 -6.58
N TYR A 226 -5.47 -1.28 -6.94
CA TYR A 226 -6.61 -0.89 -6.12
C TYR A 226 -7.69 -0.20 -6.95
N ILE A 227 -8.90 -0.10 -6.40
CA ILE A 227 -10.00 0.68 -6.96
C ILE A 227 -10.19 1.94 -6.12
N GLU A 228 -10.20 3.10 -6.74
CA GLU A 228 -10.53 4.39 -6.10
C GLU A 228 -11.45 5.16 -7.04
N ASP A 229 -12.57 5.67 -6.52
CA ASP A 229 -13.56 6.44 -7.31
C ASP A 229 -13.97 5.77 -8.64
N ASN A 230 -14.17 4.45 -8.62
CA ASN A 230 -14.51 3.61 -9.78
C ASN A 230 -13.42 3.52 -10.88
N LYS A 231 -12.19 3.95 -10.58
CA LYS A 231 -11.03 3.80 -11.45
C LYS A 231 -10.17 2.64 -10.99
N PHE A 232 -9.55 1.94 -11.93
CA PHE A 232 -8.55 0.91 -11.63
C PHE A 232 -7.16 1.52 -11.64
N HIS A 233 -6.45 1.37 -10.52
CA HIS A 233 -5.09 1.82 -10.36
C HIS A 233 -4.16 0.60 -10.36
N LEU A 234 -3.12 0.66 -11.18
CA LEU A 234 -2.06 -0.35 -11.25
C LEU A 234 -0.72 0.33 -10.94
N THR A 235 -0.08 -0.11 -9.86
CA THR A 235 1.24 0.37 -9.44
C THR A 235 2.31 -0.64 -9.85
N LEU A 236 3.26 -0.19 -10.66
CA LEU A 236 4.42 -0.94 -11.12
C LEU A 236 5.69 -0.36 -10.49
N GLN A 237 6.51 -1.23 -9.90
CA GLN A 237 7.79 -0.83 -9.30
C GLN A 237 8.93 -1.13 -10.26
N VAL A 238 9.69 -0.11 -10.60
CA VAL A 238 10.93 -0.20 -11.39
C VAL A 238 12.07 -0.38 -10.39
N THR A 239 12.66 -1.57 -10.34
CA THR A 239 13.67 -1.90 -9.30
C THR A 239 15.09 -1.98 -9.85
N GLN A 240 15.31 -1.42 -11.03
CA GLN A 240 16.62 -1.36 -11.61
C GLN A 240 17.44 -0.25 -10.94
N PRO A 241 18.66 -0.55 -10.44
CA PRO A 241 19.48 0.43 -9.71
C PRO A 241 20.28 1.37 -10.62
N GLN A 242 20.29 1.12 -11.94
CA GLN A 242 20.99 1.94 -12.92
C GLN A 242 20.05 2.94 -13.60
N ASP A 243 20.61 3.92 -14.31
CA ASP A 243 19.84 4.92 -15.05
C ASP A 243 18.79 4.28 -15.95
N ILE A 244 17.60 4.89 -15.96
CA ILE A 244 16.47 4.42 -16.77
C ILE A 244 16.68 4.81 -18.23
N ASP A 245 16.70 3.82 -19.10
CA ASP A 245 16.72 4.05 -20.54
C ASP A 245 15.38 4.64 -21.00
N SER A 246 15.45 5.82 -21.62
CA SER A 246 14.27 6.55 -22.08
C SER A 246 13.51 5.84 -23.20
N ILE A 247 14.18 4.99 -23.99
CA ILE A 247 13.55 4.19 -25.05
C ILE A 247 12.62 3.17 -24.41
N TYR A 248 13.10 2.40 -23.44
CA TYR A 248 12.29 1.38 -22.79
C TYR A 248 11.16 1.97 -21.95
N LEU A 249 11.42 3.08 -21.24
CA LEU A 249 10.36 3.79 -20.52
C LEU A 249 9.28 4.34 -21.47
N GLY A 250 9.71 4.98 -22.57
CA GLY A 250 8.80 5.49 -23.60
C GLY A 250 7.98 4.37 -24.24
N GLN A 251 8.60 3.24 -24.55
CA GLN A 251 7.92 2.05 -25.08
C GLN A 251 6.89 1.50 -24.11
N LEU A 252 7.23 1.36 -22.82
CA LEU A 252 6.31 0.90 -21.79
C LEU A 252 5.04 1.76 -21.76
N ILE A 253 5.20 3.08 -21.65
CA ILE A 253 4.08 4.03 -21.55
C ILE A 253 3.26 4.00 -22.85
N TYR A 254 3.93 4.09 -24.00
CA TYR A 254 3.27 4.17 -25.29
C TYR A 254 2.51 2.89 -25.63
N GLN A 255 3.16 1.73 -25.54
CA GLN A 255 2.54 0.45 -25.90
C GLN A 255 1.41 0.08 -24.96
N TYR A 256 1.54 0.37 -23.65
CA TYR A 256 0.43 0.18 -22.72
C TYR A 256 -0.77 1.06 -23.10
N SER A 257 -0.52 2.33 -23.40
CA SER A 257 -1.58 3.27 -23.80
C SER A 257 -2.24 2.84 -25.11
N GLN A 258 -1.46 2.44 -26.11
CA GLN A 258 -1.97 1.92 -27.38
C GLN A 258 -2.83 0.68 -27.14
N MET A 259 -2.36 -0.28 -26.35
CA MET A 259 -3.09 -1.51 -26.01
C MET A 259 -4.45 -1.18 -25.39
N SER A 260 -4.49 -0.22 -24.46
CA SER A 260 -5.74 0.24 -23.87
C SER A 260 -6.68 0.84 -24.93
N THR A 261 -6.20 1.78 -25.75
CA THR A 261 -7.04 2.44 -26.76
C THR A 261 -7.45 1.51 -27.90
N THR A 262 -6.71 0.44 -28.16
CA THR A 262 -7.10 -0.61 -29.11
C THR A 262 -8.33 -1.36 -28.60
N ILE A 263 -8.34 -1.76 -27.32
CA ILE A 263 -9.47 -2.49 -26.72
C ILE A 263 -10.65 -1.52 -26.45
N TYR A 264 -10.36 -0.33 -25.93
CA TYR A 264 -11.33 0.68 -25.52
C TYR A 264 -10.95 2.07 -26.10
N PRO A 265 -11.39 2.40 -27.33
CA PRO A 265 -10.99 3.63 -28.02
C PRO A 265 -11.38 4.94 -27.32
N GLU A 266 -12.41 4.91 -26.50
CA GLU A 266 -12.92 6.07 -25.76
C GLU A 266 -12.18 6.30 -24.44
N ASP A 267 -11.35 5.35 -23.99
CA ASP A 267 -10.64 5.46 -22.73
C ASP A 267 -9.43 6.39 -22.86
N ARG A 268 -9.31 7.30 -21.89
CA ARG A 268 -8.06 8.02 -21.63
C ARG A 268 -7.40 7.41 -20.40
N VAL A 269 -6.35 6.63 -20.63
CA VAL A 269 -5.49 6.14 -19.56
C VAL A 269 -4.55 7.25 -19.12
N ASP A 270 -4.52 7.52 -17.81
CA ASP A 270 -3.57 8.45 -17.23
C ASP A 270 -2.38 7.67 -16.65
N ALA A 271 -1.17 8.21 -16.82
CA ALA A 271 0.06 7.62 -16.30
C ALA A 271 0.77 8.64 -15.40
N LYS A 272 1.10 8.24 -14.17
CA LYS A 272 1.92 9.02 -13.24
C LYS A 272 3.28 8.36 -13.08
N VAL A 273 4.33 9.07 -13.47
CA VAL A 273 5.70 8.56 -13.53
C VAL A 273 6.54 9.28 -12.46
N ASN A 274 7.10 8.53 -11.52
CA ASN A 274 8.13 9.03 -10.60
C ASN A 274 9.26 8.00 -10.50
N ILE A 275 10.10 7.96 -11.53
CA ILE A 275 11.16 6.97 -11.66
C ILE A 275 12.52 7.65 -11.48
N GLN A 276 13.21 7.31 -10.39
CA GLN A 276 14.57 7.74 -10.06
C GLN A 276 15.40 6.55 -9.54
N SER A 277 15.40 5.43 -10.27
CA SER A 277 16.18 4.20 -10.04
C SER A 277 16.59 3.95 -8.58
N GLU A 278 15.77 3.33 -7.74
CA GLU A 278 14.47 2.69 -8.02
C GLU A 278 13.30 3.69 -8.02
N GLY A 279 12.16 3.34 -8.62
CA GLY A 279 10.99 4.24 -8.62
C GLY A 279 9.66 3.61 -9.04
N ILE A 280 8.61 4.43 -9.03
CA ILE A 280 7.22 3.97 -9.15
C ILE A 280 6.58 4.53 -10.43
N PHE A 281 5.83 3.66 -11.11
CA PHE A 281 4.99 3.98 -12.24
C PHE A 281 3.55 3.58 -11.94
N GLU A 282 2.61 4.52 -11.94
CA GLU A 282 1.17 4.26 -11.75
C GLU A 282 0.42 4.47 -13.06
N ILE A 283 -0.40 3.49 -13.42
CA ILE A 283 -1.36 3.57 -14.51
C ILE A 283 -2.76 3.63 -13.92
N ILE A 284 -3.59 4.54 -14.43
CA ILE A 284 -4.97 4.76 -13.99
C ILE A 284 -5.90 4.58 -15.18
N THR A 285 -6.75 3.56 -15.12
CA THR A 285 -7.78 3.28 -16.13
C THR A 285 -9.15 3.78 -15.65
N PRO A 286 -9.92 4.52 -16.47
CA PRO A 286 -11.18 5.16 -16.04
C PRO A 286 -12.26 4.21 -15.51
N LEU A 287 -12.30 2.97 -16.00
CA LEU A 287 -13.28 1.97 -15.61
C LEU A 287 -12.60 0.69 -15.13
N VAL A 288 -13.10 0.15 -14.01
CA VAL A 288 -12.52 -1.04 -13.38
C VAL A 288 -12.41 -2.22 -14.35
N LYS A 289 -13.51 -2.57 -15.02
CA LYS A 289 -13.53 -3.70 -15.97
C LYS A 289 -12.55 -3.53 -17.12
N HIS A 290 -12.34 -2.29 -17.59
CA HIS A 290 -11.42 -2.01 -18.67
C HIS A 290 -9.98 -2.25 -18.22
N GLY A 291 -9.62 -1.72 -17.05
CA GLY A 291 -8.30 -1.92 -16.44
C GLY A 291 -7.99 -3.40 -16.19
N LEU A 292 -8.97 -4.16 -15.68
CA LEU A 292 -8.83 -5.61 -15.47
C LEU A 292 -8.67 -6.38 -16.77
N THR A 293 -9.38 -6.01 -17.83
CA THR A 293 -9.25 -6.67 -19.13
C THR A 293 -7.88 -6.42 -19.75
N ILE A 294 -7.41 -5.17 -19.72
CA ILE A 294 -6.08 -4.78 -20.22
C ILE A 294 -4.99 -5.52 -19.43
N PHE A 295 -5.13 -5.57 -18.11
CA PHE A 295 -4.22 -6.31 -17.24
C PHE A 295 -4.24 -7.81 -17.56
N ALA A 296 -5.41 -8.42 -17.75
CA ALA A 296 -5.53 -9.84 -18.09
C ALA A 296 -4.89 -10.16 -19.45
N VAL A 297 -5.05 -9.30 -20.46
CA VAL A 297 -4.37 -9.45 -21.76
C VAL A 297 -2.85 -9.45 -21.58
N LEU A 298 -2.30 -8.50 -20.83
CA LEU A 298 -0.87 -8.44 -20.53
C LEU A 298 -0.41 -9.71 -19.78
N SER A 299 -1.18 -10.16 -18.80
CA SER A 299 -0.90 -11.33 -17.97
C SER A 299 -0.85 -12.62 -18.78
N VAL A 300 -1.87 -12.85 -19.60
CA VAL A 300 -1.95 -14.01 -20.51
C VAL A 300 -0.76 -14.02 -21.46
N VAL A 301 -0.39 -12.85 -22.01
CA VAL A 301 0.73 -12.73 -22.93
C VAL A 301 2.09 -13.02 -22.25
N LEU A 302 2.26 -12.59 -21.01
CA LEU A 302 3.45 -12.89 -20.22
C LEU A 302 3.54 -14.39 -19.88
N ALA A 303 2.41 -15.04 -19.60
CA ALA A 303 2.32 -16.47 -19.26
C ALA A 303 2.34 -17.45 -20.47
N LEU A 304 2.34 -16.95 -21.72
CA LEU A 304 2.23 -17.74 -22.95
C LEU A 304 3.14 -18.97 -23.09
N PRO A 305 4.42 -18.97 -22.67
CA PRO A 305 5.29 -20.12 -22.87
C PRO A 305 4.76 -21.38 -22.18
N TYR A 306 4.10 -21.23 -21.04
CA TYR A 306 3.82 -22.32 -20.11
C TYR A 306 2.41 -22.91 -20.27
N GLY A 307 1.42 -22.09 -20.66
CA GLY A 307 0.01 -22.50 -20.63
C GLY A 307 -0.49 -22.84 -19.22
N GLY A 308 -1.71 -23.36 -19.09
CA GLY A 308 -2.23 -23.84 -17.80
C GLY A 308 -3.24 -22.90 -17.14
N LYS A 309 -3.44 -23.03 -15.82
CA LYS A 309 -4.44 -22.25 -15.07
C LYS A 309 -3.84 -20.95 -14.57
N LEU A 310 -4.21 -19.83 -15.19
CA LEU A 310 -3.91 -18.50 -14.69
C LEU A 310 -4.83 -18.18 -13.52
N LYS A 311 -4.28 -18.10 -12.31
CA LYS A 311 -5.01 -17.55 -11.16
C LYS A 311 -4.92 -16.02 -11.21
N PHE A 312 -6.05 -15.34 -11.15
CA PHE A 312 -6.14 -13.90 -11.25
C PHE A 312 -7.23 -13.40 -10.31
N PHE A 313 -6.85 -12.60 -9.31
CA PHE A 313 -7.77 -12.04 -8.30
C PHE A 313 -8.79 -13.07 -7.77
N GLY A 314 -8.30 -14.15 -7.17
CA GLY A 314 -9.15 -15.23 -6.64
C GLY A 314 -9.84 -16.13 -7.68
N GLN A 315 -9.82 -15.75 -8.96
CA GLN A 315 -10.37 -16.52 -10.07
C GLN A 315 -9.30 -17.41 -10.72
N SER A 316 -9.73 -18.40 -11.50
CA SER A 316 -8.85 -19.24 -12.32
C SER A 316 -9.34 -19.25 -13.76
N LEU A 317 -8.46 -18.95 -14.70
CA LEU A 317 -8.71 -18.97 -16.13
C LEU A 317 -7.82 -20.03 -16.77
N ASP A 318 -8.41 -20.98 -17.49
CA ASP A 318 -7.65 -21.96 -18.26
C ASP A 318 -7.08 -21.30 -19.54
N ILE A 319 -5.76 -21.13 -19.58
CA ILE A 319 -5.04 -20.61 -20.75
C ILE A 319 -4.56 -21.79 -21.61
N PRO A 320 -4.91 -21.82 -22.92
CA PRO A 320 -4.34 -22.75 -23.87
C PRO A 320 -2.81 -22.58 -23.98
N GLY A 321 -2.04 -23.62 -23.63
CA GLY A 321 -0.59 -23.63 -23.79
C GLY A 321 -0.14 -23.79 -25.24
N ILE A 322 1.06 -23.29 -25.56
CA ILE A 322 1.71 -23.49 -26.87
C ILE A 322 2.49 -24.82 -26.88
N ILE A 323 3.01 -25.26 -25.72
CA ILE A 323 3.88 -26.44 -25.59
C ILE A 323 3.09 -27.74 -25.29
N SER A 324 1.94 -27.65 -24.63
CA SER A 324 1.07 -28.82 -24.40
C SER A 324 0.36 -29.22 -25.69
N GLY A 325 0.96 -30.14 -26.45
CA GLY A 325 0.40 -30.70 -27.67
C GLY A 325 -1.07 -31.15 -27.49
N HIS A 326 -1.91 -30.74 -28.44
CA HIS A 326 -3.19 -31.37 -28.77
C HIS A 326 -4.13 -31.67 -27.59
N ARG A 327 -4.50 -30.67 -26.80
CA ARG A 327 -5.74 -30.78 -26.01
C ARG A 327 -6.93 -30.57 -26.96
N LYS A 328 -7.50 -31.68 -27.45
CA LYS A 328 -8.78 -31.72 -28.20
C LYS A 328 -9.93 -31.20 -27.31
N SER A 329 -10.05 -29.88 -27.16
CA SER A 329 -11.30 -29.28 -26.69
C SER A 329 -12.28 -29.23 -27.87
N LYS A 330 -13.53 -29.62 -27.64
CA LYS A 330 -14.59 -29.58 -28.66
C LYS A 330 -14.66 -28.18 -29.24
N GLU A 331 -14.31 -28.04 -30.52
CA GLU A 331 -14.51 -26.81 -31.28
C GLU A 331 -16.01 -26.46 -31.31
N LYS A 332 -16.46 -25.68 -30.34
CA LYS A 332 -17.52 -24.72 -30.62
C LYS A 332 -16.83 -23.59 -31.34
N LYS A 333 -16.93 -23.57 -32.68
CA LYS A 333 -16.74 -22.34 -33.45
C LYS A 333 -17.74 -21.32 -32.92
N LEU A 334 -17.34 -20.54 -31.92
CA LEU A 334 -18.04 -19.29 -31.66
C LEU A 334 -17.94 -18.50 -32.95
N LYS A 335 -19.08 -18.05 -33.49
CA LYS A 335 -19.10 -16.95 -34.47
C LYS A 335 -18.70 -15.68 -33.70
N ALA A 336 -17.44 -15.61 -33.30
CA ALA A 336 -16.88 -14.41 -32.73
C ALA A 336 -16.87 -13.34 -33.82
N ASP A 337 -17.21 -12.10 -33.45
CA ASP A 337 -17.13 -10.96 -34.34
C ASP A 337 -15.66 -10.81 -34.80
N GLU A 338 -15.41 -11.01 -36.10
CA GLU A 338 -14.05 -10.96 -36.68
C GLU A 338 -13.34 -9.64 -36.32
N LYS A 339 -14.11 -8.55 -36.20
CA LYS A 339 -13.59 -7.24 -35.78
C LYS A 339 -13.11 -7.25 -34.33
N GLN A 340 -13.84 -7.90 -33.42
CA GLN A 340 -13.44 -8.01 -32.01
C GLN A 340 -12.21 -8.91 -31.85
N LEU A 341 -12.12 -10.00 -32.62
CA LEU A 341 -10.93 -10.84 -32.65
C LEU A 341 -9.70 -10.09 -33.17
N GLU A 342 -9.86 -9.25 -34.20
CA GLU A 342 -8.77 -8.42 -34.70
C GLU A 342 -8.27 -7.42 -33.65
N ILE A 343 -9.19 -6.77 -32.91
CA ILE A 343 -8.87 -5.88 -31.79
C ILE A 343 -8.06 -6.62 -30.71
N ILE A 344 -8.50 -7.79 -30.28
CA ILE A 344 -7.80 -8.58 -29.26
C ILE A 344 -6.43 -9.02 -29.77
N ARG A 345 -6.32 -9.45 -31.03
CA ARG A 345 -5.05 -9.84 -31.64
C ARG A 345 -4.05 -8.68 -31.67
N GLN A 346 -4.49 -7.48 -32.03
CA GLN A 346 -3.67 -6.27 -32.01
C GLN A 346 -3.22 -5.95 -30.58
N ALA A 347 -4.12 -6.02 -29.59
CA ALA A 347 -3.79 -5.81 -28.18
C ALA A 347 -2.76 -6.85 -27.67
N MET A 348 -2.90 -8.12 -28.03
CA MET A 348 -1.94 -9.18 -27.67
C MET A 348 -0.57 -9.00 -28.34
N ASN A 349 -0.51 -8.41 -29.54
CA ASN A 349 0.77 -8.04 -30.18
C ASN A 349 1.46 -6.94 -29.37
N LEU A 350 0.75 -5.87 -29.02
CA LEU A 350 1.28 -4.78 -28.18
C LEU A 350 1.74 -5.29 -26.81
N ALA A 351 0.97 -6.17 -26.18
CA ALA A 351 1.37 -6.84 -24.94
C ALA A 351 2.64 -7.69 -25.09
N ARG A 352 2.89 -8.28 -26.27
CA ARG A 352 4.14 -9.03 -26.52
C ARG A 352 5.33 -8.09 -26.63
N GLU A 353 5.16 -6.94 -27.26
CA GLU A 353 6.21 -5.93 -27.35
C GLU A 353 6.59 -5.39 -25.96
N LEU A 354 5.61 -5.26 -25.05
CA LEU A 354 5.82 -4.83 -23.66
C LEU A 354 6.75 -5.74 -22.85
N LYS A 355 6.98 -7.00 -23.27
CA LYS A 355 7.91 -7.91 -22.58
C LYS A 355 9.32 -7.34 -22.49
N VAL A 356 9.79 -6.70 -23.57
CA VAL A 356 11.13 -6.14 -23.65
C VAL A 356 11.30 -5.00 -22.64
N PRO A 357 10.51 -3.90 -22.68
CA PRO A 357 10.68 -2.82 -21.72
C PRO A 357 10.39 -3.25 -20.27
N ILE A 358 9.44 -4.15 -20.01
CA ILE A 358 9.20 -4.70 -18.66
C ILE A 358 10.46 -5.37 -18.11
N SER A 359 11.11 -6.21 -18.92
CA SER A 359 12.34 -6.91 -18.54
C SER A 359 13.51 -5.93 -18.39
N GLN A 360 13.71 -5.04 -19.36
CA GLN A 360 14.84 -4.11 -19.38
C GLN A 360 14.79 -3.09 -18.24
N LEU A 361 13.60 -2.66 -17.85
CA LEU A 361 13.38 -1.74 -16.72
C LEU A 361 13.36 -2.47 -15.36
N GLY A 362 13.41 -3.81 -15.34
CA GLY A 362 13.26 -4.58 -14.10
C GLY A 362 11.94 -4.28 -13.39
N VAL A 363 10.84 -4.19 -14.13
CA VAL A 363 9.52 -3.92 -13.55
C VAL A 363 9.06 -5.13 -12.75
N LYS A 364 8.89 -4.96 -11.44
CA LYS A 364 8.23 -5.94 -10.59
C LYS A 364 6.74 -5.92 -10.88
N LEU A 365 6.25 -7.04 -11.39
CA LEU A 365 4.83 -7.28 -11.54
C LEU A 365 4.21 -7.66 -10.18
N PRO A 366 2.93 -7.33 -9.92
CA PRO A 366 2.22 -7.76 -8.73
C PRO A 366 2.41 -9.26 -8.44
N LYS A 367 2.70 -9.66 -7.19
CA LYS A 367 3.00 -11.07 -6.83
C LYS A 367 1.88 -12.06 -7.17
N ASP A 368 0.62 -11.62 -7.24
CA ASP A 368 -0.48 -12.47 -7.67
C ASP A 368 -0.40 -12.86 -9.16
N LEU A 369 0.35 -12.09 -9.97
CA LEU A 369 0.81 -12.52 -11.30
C LEU A 369 2.00 -13.48 -11.24
N ILE A 370 2.90 -13.24 -10.29
CA ILE A 370 4.19 -13.93 -10.19
C ILE A 370 4.08 -15.29 -9.49
N LYS A 371 3.05 -15.56 -8.68
CA LYS A 371 2.88 -16.87 -8.03
C LYS A 371 2.80 -18.04 -9.04
N ILE A 372 2.47 -17.72 -10.29
CA ILE A 372 2.49 -18.62 -11.45
C ILE A 372 3.92 -18.84 -11.96
N LEU A 373 4.75 -17.78 -11.94
CA LEU A 373 6.14 -17.81 -12.37
C LEU A 373 7.03 -18.45 -11.31
N ASP A 374 6.92 -18.08 -10.03
CA ASP A 374 7.85 -18.56 -8.99
C ASP A 374 7.66 -20.05 -8.65
N GLU A 375 6.42 -20.54 -8.49
CA GLU A 375 6.16 -21.97 -8.20
C GLU A 375 6.58 -22.90 -9.36
N GLN A 376 6.59 -22.40 -10.61
CA GLN A 376 6.94 -23.18 -11.79
C GLN A 376 8.39 -22.98 -12.26
N LEU A 377 8.98 -21.79 -12.03
CA LEU A 377 10.41 -21.55 -12.25
C LEU A 377 11.22 -22.33 -11.22
N GLU A 378 10.79 -22.45 -9.96
CA GLU A 378 11.45 -23.30 -8.97
C GLU A 378 11.42 -24.80 -9.39
N GLU A 379 10.32 -25.29 -9.97
CA GLU A 379 10.24 -26.64 -10.54
C GLU A 379 11.13 -26.80 -11.80
N GLU A 380 11.23 -25.80 -12.67
CA GLU A 380 12.11 -25.85 -13.86
C GLU A 380 13.60 -25.75 -13.51
N PHE A 381 13.99 -24.92 -12.54
CA PHE A 381 15.38 -24.87 -12.05
C PHE A 381 15.80 -26.18 -11.38
N SER A 382 14.88 -26.82 -10.65
CA SER A 382 15.07 -28.18 -10.10
C SER A 382 15.23 -29.24 -11.19
N ASN A 383 14.37 -29.22 -12.21
CA ASN A 383 14.39 -30.21 -13.29
C ASN A 383 15.53 -29.99 -14.31
N GLN A 384 16.00 -28.76 -14.51
CA GLN A 384 17.18 -28.46 -15.32
C GLN A 384 18.48 -28.86 -14.62
N SER A 385 18.58 -28.71 -13.29
CA SER A 385 19.71 -29.25 -12.53
C SER A 385 19.78 -30.78 -12.61
N GLU A 386 18.64 -31.48 -12.49
CA GLU A 386 18.58 -32.94 -12.58
C GLU A 386 18.89 -33.46 -14.00
N ASN A 387 18.41 -32.81 -15.06
CA ASN A 387 18.73 -33.23 -16.43
C ASN A 387 20.18 -32.91 -16.86
N SER A 388 20.79 -31.86 -16.31
CA SER A 388 22.21 -31.55 -16.57
C SER A 388 23.17 -32.55 -15.92
N GLU A 389 22.79 -33.18 -14.81
CA GLU A 389 23.58 -34.26 -14.16
C GLU A 389 23.42 -35.62 -14.85
N ILE A 390 22.34 -35.82 -15.64
CA ILE A 390 22.09 -37.06 -16.38
C ILE A 390 22.78 -37.04 -17.76
N GLU A 391 22.86 -35.89 -18.43
CA GLU A 391 23.58 -35.79 -19.72
C GLU A 391 25.11 -35.92 -19.54
N ASP A 392 25.69 -35.38 -18.47
CA ASP A 392 27.14 -35.47 -18.20
C ASP A 392 27.60 -36.91 -17.86
N ASN A 393 26.69 -37.75 -17.34
CA ASN A 393 26.96 -39.18 -17.07
C ASN A 393 26.71 -40.11 -18.28
N SER A 394 26.30 -39.58 -19.44
CA SER A 394 26.02 -40.36 -20.65
C SER A 394 27.08 -40.23 -21.75
N ILE A 395 28.13 -39.42 -21.52
CA ILE A 395 29.25 -39.21 -22.44
C ILE A 395 30.51 -40.00 -22.01
N GLU A 396 30.49 -40.62 -20.82
CA GLU A 396 31.52 -41.59 -20.39
C GLU A 396 30.96 -43.02 -20.36
N GLU A 397 30.76 -43.65 -21.53
CA GLU A 397 30.82 -45.12 -21.68
C GLU A 397 31.35 -45.53 -23.07
#